data_AF-A0A4W5L3K3-F1
#
_entry.id   AF-A0A4W5L3K3-F1
#
_cell.length_a   1.000
_cell.length_b   1.000
_cell.length_c   1.000
_cell.angle_alpha   90.00
_cell.angle_beta   90.00
_cell.angle_gamma   90.00
#
_symmetry.space_group_name_H-M   'P 1'
#
loop_
_entity.id
_entity.type
_entity.pdbx_description
1 polymer ?
#
loop_
_entity_poly.entity_id
_entity_poly.type
_entity_poly.pdbx_seq_one_letter_code
_entity_poly.pdbx_strand_id
1 'polypeptide(L)'
;MPPNPAPNPLTQLEEARRRLEEERRRAALLQAKQRQKSLSSKKQLSQCENVTVAYYFCGEPIPYRTTVKGRVVTLGQFKELLTKKGFYRFYFKKVSDEFDCGVVFEEVKEDDAILPIYEEKIIGKVEKVD
;
A
#
# COMPACT_ATOMS: atom_id res chain seq x y z
N MET A 1 59.20 -45.32 18.27
CA MET A 1 57.73 -45.17 18.15
C MET A 1 57.37 -45.26 16.68
N PRO A 2 56.33 -46.00 16.27
CA PRO A 2 55.92 -46.00 14.86
C PRO A 2 55.31 -44.63 14.48
N PRO A 3 55.54 -44.14 13.25
CA PRO A 3 54.95 -42.88 12.78
C PRO A 3 53.43 -43.05 12.60
N ASN A 4 52.67 -42.02 12.99
CA ASN A 4 51.21 -41.99 12.85
C ASN A 4 50.82 -42.10 11.36
N PRO A 5 49.88 -42.98 10.97
CA PRO A 5 49.42 -43.06 9.59
C PRO A 5 48.95 -41.70 9.05
N ALA A 6 49.31 -41.42 7.80
CA ALA A 6 48.91 -40.20 7.11
C ALA A 6 47.37 -40.11 7.08
N PRO A 7 46.78 -38.92 7.33
CA PRO A 7 45.34 -38.76 7.41
C PRO A 7 44.70 -39.12 6.06
N ASN A 8 43.73 -40.04 6.08
CA ASN A 8 43.12 -40.59 4.88
C ASN A 8 42.32 -39.48 4.14
N PRO A 9 42.63 -39.20 2.86
CA PRO A 9 41.96 -38.14 2.10
C PRO A 9 40.44 -38.33 2.02
N LEU A 10 39.93 -39.57 2.04
CA LEU A 10 38.49 -39.85 2.04
C LEU A 10 37.81 -39.33 3.30
N THR A 11 38.44 -39.51 4.46
CA THR A 11 37.90 -39.02 5.75
C THR A 11 37.90 -37.49 5.81
N GLN A 12 38.88 -36.82 5.20
CA GLN A 12 38.90 -35.36 5.14
C GLN A 12 37.78 -34.81 4.26
N LEU A 13 37.44 -35.50 3.16
CA LEU A 13 36.34 -35.11 2.27
C LEU A 13 34.97 -35.28 2.95
N GLU A 14 34.77 -36.38 3.70
CA GLU A 14 33.56 -36.59 4.48
C GLU A 14 33.42 -35.56 5.61
N GLU A 15 34.50 -35.24 6.31
CA GLU A 15 34.49 -34.22 7.35
C GLU A 15 34.26 -32.82 6.80
N ALA A 16 34.84 -32.49 5.65
CA ALA A 16 34.60 -31.22 4.95
C ALA A 16 33.14 -31.08 4.50
N ARG A 17 32.53 -32.16 3.98
CA ARG A 17 31.11 -32.18 3.63
C ARG A 17 30.22 -31.98 4.85
N ARG A 18 30.50 -32.69 5.96
CA ARG A 18 29.74 -32.57 7.21
C ARG A 18 29.77 -31.14 7.76
N ARG A 19 30.94 -30.50 7.75
CA ARG A 19 31.12 -29.09 8.18
C ARG A 19 30.32 -28.12 7.31
N LEU A 20 30.33 -28.30 5.99
CA LEU A 20 29.58 -27.44 5.07
C LEU A 20 28.06 -27.55 5.25
N GLU A 21 27.54 -28.75 5.51
CA GLU A 21 26.11 -28.96 5.76
C GLU A 21 25.65 -28.32 7.08
N GLU A 22 26.48 -28.38 8.12
CA GLU A 22 26.21 -27.76 9.42
C GLU A 22 26.21 -26.21 9.32
N GLU A 23 27.14 -25.65 8.54
CA GLU A 23 27.20 -24.21 8.26
C GLU A 23 25.96 -23.75 7.46
N ARG A 24 25.53 -24.54 6.45
CA ARG A 24 24.28 -24.31 5.71
C ARG A 24 23.05 -24.35 6.61
N ARG A 25 22.96 -25.30 7.55
CA ARG A 25 21.86 -25.37 8.54
C ARG A 25 21.85 -24.16 9.46
N ARG A 26 23.01 -23.72 9.96
CA ARG A 26 23.12 -22.49 10.75
C ARG A 26 22.69 -21.26 9.96
N ALA A 27 23.14 -21.13 8.72
CA ALA A 27 22.75 -20.03 7.84
C ALA A 27 21.24 -20.03 7.54
N ALA A 28 20.65 -21.20 7.30
CA ALA A 28 19.21 -21.35 7.08
C ALA A 28 18.38 -20.95 8.31
N LEU A 29 18.81 -21.30 9.54
CA LEU A 29 18.17 -20.87 10.78
C LEU A 29 18.26 -19.36 11.00
N LEU A 30 19.42 -18.76 10.73
CA LEU A 30 19.62 -17.30 10.80
C LEU A 30 18.76 -16.56 9.76
N GLN A 31 18.68 -17.10 8.53
CA GLN A 31 17.85 -16.54 7.47
C GLN A 31 16.35 -16.69 7.77
N ALA A 32 15.91 -17.82 8.34
CA ALA A 32 14.53 -18.02 8.80
C ALA A 32 14.14 -17.03 9.91
N LYS A 33 15.05 -16.73 10.85
CA LYS A 33 14.83 -15.77 11.94
C LYS A 33 14.81 -14.31 11.43
N GLN A 34 15.62 -13.97 10.42
CA GLN A 34 15.52 -12.68 9.70
C GLN A 34 14.21 -12.57 8.92
N ARG A 35 13.76 -13.66 8.29
CA ARG A 35 12.52 -13.69 7.51
C ARG A 35 11.27 -13.55 8.40
N GLN A 36 11.28 -14.12 9.61
CA GLN A 36 10.22 -13.91 10.61
C GLN A 36 10.14 -12.45 11.09
N LYS A 37 11.27 -11.73 11.26
CA LYS A 37 11.27 -10.28 11.52
C LYS A 37 10.73 -9.48 10.34
N SER A 38 11.04 -9.86 9.10
CA SER A 38 10.55 -9.15 7.90
C SER A 38 9.05 -9.31 7.63
N LEU A 39 8.43 -10.40 8.09
CA LEU A 39 6.98 -10.65 7.97
C LEU A 39 6.16 -10.01 9.11
N SER A 40 6.77 -9.81 10.28
CA SER A 40 6.13 -9.14 11.42
C SER A 40 6.34 -7.62 11.38
N SER A 41 7.40 -7.11 10.74
CA SER A 41 7.61 -5.67 10.54
C SER A 41 6.94 -5.08 9.29
N LYS A 42 6.46 -5.90 8.34
CA LYS A 42 5.63 -5.43 7.20
C LYS A 42 4.12 -5.36 7.50
N LYS A 43 3.69 -5.83 8.68
CA LYS A 43 2.26 -5.83 9.06
C LYS A 43 1.89 -4.78 10.10
N GLN A 44 2.87 -4.00 10.61
CA GLN A 44 2.62 -3.10 11.74
C GLN A 44 3.27 -1.70 11.65
N LEU A 45 3.87 -1.32 10.51
CA LEU A 45 4.51 0.01 10.37
C LEU A 45 4.33 0.69 8.99
N SER A 46 3.20 0.48 8.32
CA SER A 46 2.78 1.28 7.16
C SER A 46 1.28 1.56 7.32
N GLN A 47 0.95 2.50 8.20
CA GLN A 47 0.70 3.91 7.85
C GLN A 47 -0.81 4.13 7.70
N CYS A 48 -1.46 4.59 8.77
CA CYS A 48 -2.59 5.50 8.62
C CYS A 48 -2.06 6.81 8.01
N GLU A 49 -1.63 6.75 6.76
CA GLU A 49 -1.34 7.94 5.98
C GLU A 49 -2.68 8.59 5.69
N ASN A 50 -2.82 9.85 6.12
CA ASN A 50 -4.04 10.57 5.89
C ASN A 50 -4.05 11.04 4.43
N VAL A 51 -5.17 10.89 3.73
CA VAL A 51 -5.33 11.43 2.38
C VAL A 51 -5.94 12.82 2.44
N THR A 52 -5.46 13.71 1.57
CA THR A 52 -6.09 15.02 1.39
C THR A 52 -7.28 14.89 0.46
N VAL A 53 -8.42 15.40 0.89
CA VAL A 53 -9.64 15.48 0.09
C VAL A 53 -9.92 16.95 -0.18
N ALA A 54 -10.00 17.33 -1.45
CA ALA A 54 -10.43 18.65 -1.88
C ALA A 54 -11.69 18.54 -2.74
N TYR A 55 -12.66 19.42 -2.56
CA TYR A 55 -13.89 19.39 -3.35
C TYR A 55 -14.47 20.76 -3.65
N TYR A 56 -14.96 20.92 -4.87
CA TYR A 56 -15.79 22.05 -5.29
C TYR A 56 -17.24 21.76 -4.93
N PHE A 57 -17.94 22.75 -4.37
CA PHE A 57 -19.30 22.58 -3.89
C PHE A 57 -20.26 23.53 -4.61
N CYS A 58 -21.26 22.99 -5.30
CA CYS A 58 -22.37 23.73 -5.93
C CYS A 58 -21.92 24.94 -6.78
N GLY A 59 -20.86 24.77 -7.58
CA GLY A 59 -20.35 25.82 -8.46
C GLY A 59 -19.49 26.90 -7.80
N GLU A 60 -19.16 26.77 -6.51
CA GLU A 60 -18.23 27.69 -5.85
C GLU A 60 -16.82 27.61 -6.49
N PRO A 61 -16.18 28.77 -6.77
CA PRO A 61 -14.90 28.79 -7.47
C PRO A 61 -13.72 28.32 -6.61
N ILE A 62 -13.86 28.37 -5.28
CA ILE A 62 -12.81 28.00 -4.32
C ILE A 62 -13.16 26.64 -3.72
N PRO A 63 -12.28 25.62 -3.83
CA PRO A 63 -12.55 24.31 -3.26
C PRO A 63 -12.33 24.28 -1.75
N TYR A 64 -13.12 23.47 -1.07
CA TYR A 64 -12.87 23.09 0.33
C TYR A 64 -11.79 22.02 0.38
N ARG A 65 -11.05 21.99 1.50
CA ARG A 65 -10.00 20.99 1.74
C ARG A 65 -10.13 20.42 3.14
N THR A 66 -10.01 19.10 3.26
CA THR A 66 -9.90 18.38 4.52
C THR A 66 -8.92 17.22 4.41
N THR A 67 -8.68 16.57 5.54
CA THR A 67 -7.77 15.44 5.68
C THR A 67 -8.53 14.27 6.29
N VAL A 68 -8.58 13.14 5.58
CA VAL A 68 -9.27 11.92 6.02
C VAL A 68 -8.25 10.87 6.44
N LYS A 69 -8.53 10.16 7.54
CA LYS A 69 -7.65 9.09 8.02
C LYS A 69 -7.72 7.88 7.09
N GLY A 70 -6.56 7.40 6.66
CA GLY A 70 -6.45 6.26 5.75
C GLY A 70 -6.32 6.68 4.29
N ARG A 71 -5.71 5.79 3.48
CA ARG A 71 -5.47 6.02 2.05
C ARG A 71 -6.69 5.72 1.18
N VAL A 72 -7.57 4.83 1.64
CA VAL A 72 -8.75 4.40 0.90
C VAL A 72 -9.95 5.13 1.48
N VAL A 73 -10.63 5.92 0.65
CA VAL A 73 -11.84 6.64 1.04
C VAL A 73 -12.98 6.21 0.14
N THR A 74 -14.12 5.92 0.73
CA THR A 74 -15.36 5.56 0.00
C THR A 74 -16.25 6.78 -0.22
N LEU A 75 -17.20 6.70 -1.16
CA LEU A 75 -18.18 7.77 -1.35
C LEU A 75 -18.99 8.08 -0.09
N GLY A 76 -19.41 7.06 0.68
CA GLY A 76 -20.14 7.24 1.92
C GLY A 76 -19.37 8.10 2.92
N GLN A 77 -18.10 7.75 3.15
CA GLN A 77 -17.19 8.54 3.99
C GLN A 77 -17.01 9.98 3.49
N PHE A 78 -16.97 10.20 2.17
CA PHE A 78 -16.91 11.55 1.60
C PHE A 78 -18.19 12.33 1.85
N LYS A 79 -19.36 11.70 1.73
CA LYS A 79 -20.66 12.35 1.99
C LYS A 79 -20.78 12.80 3.45
N GLU A 80 -20.18 12.07 4.40
CA GLU A 80 -20.13 12.48 5.82
C GLU A 80 -19.34 13.77 6.04
N LEU A 81 -18.46 14.17 5.11
CA LEU A 81 -17.71 15.44 5.18
C LEU A 81 -18.57 16.65 4.79
N LEU A 82 -19.72 16.43 4.13
CA LEU A 82 -20.60 17.50 3.71
C LEU A 82 -21.44 18.01 4.88
N THR A 83 -21.38 19.32 5.12
CA THR A 83 -22.13 19.98 6.20
C THR A 83 -23.58 20.31 5.82
N LYS A 84 -23.90 20.27 4.52
CA LYS A 84 -25.22 20.62 3.99
C LYS A 84 -25.94 19.36 3.49
N LYS A 85 -27.19 19.16 3.94
CA LYS A 85 -28.06 18.09 3.45
C LYS A 85 -28.66 18.48 2.09
N GLY A 86 -28.80 17.50 1.22
CA GLY A 86 -29.42 17.67 -0.09
C GLY A 86 -29.20 16.46 -0.98
N PHE A 87 -29.86 16.48 -2.14
CA PHE A 87 -29.60 15.54 -3.22
C PHE A 87 -28.47 16.10 -4.09
N TYR A 88 -27.38 15.34 -4.18
CA TYR A 88 -26.19 15.76 -4.89
C TYR A 88 -25.73 14.67 -5.86
N ARG A 89 -25.09 15.09 -6.95
CA ARG A 89 -24.26 14.23 -7.79
C ARG A 89 -22.80 14.46 -7.44
N PHE A 90 -22.04 13.37 -7.43
CA PHE A 90 -20.65 13.34 -7.00
C PHE A 90 -19.78 12.92 -8.15
N TYR A 91 -18.83 13.77 -8.50
CA TYR A 91 -17.86 13.50 -9.54
C TYR A 91 -16.45 13.59 -8.97
N PHE A 92 -15.55 12.73 -9.40
CA PHE A 92 -14.18 12.72 -8.91
C PHE A 92 -13.17 12.69 -10.05
N LYS A 93 -12.11 13.50 -9.91
CA LYS A 93 -11.05 13.58 -10.90
C LYS A 93 -10.30 12.24 -10.94
N LYS A 94 -10.15 11.69 -12.13
CA LYS A 94 -9.50 10.40 -12.40
C LYS A 94 -8.64 10.52 -13.66
N VAL A 95 -7.52 9.81 -13.68
CA VAL A 95 -6.69 9.68 -14.90
C VAL A 95 -7.45 8.81 -15.91
N SER A 96 -7.51 9.23 -17.16
CA SER A 96 -8.12 8.46 -18.25
C SER A 96 -7.35 8.69 -19.55
N ASP A 97 -7.18 7.60 -20.31
CA ASP A 97 -6.51 7.61 -21.63
C ASP A 97 -7.51 7.83 -22.78
N GLU A 98 -8.80 8.02 -22.49
CA GLU A 98 -9.86 8.17 -23.50
C GLU A 98 -9.91 9.56 -24.13
N PHE A 99 -9.32 10.56 -23.47
CA PHE A 99 -9.38 11.97 -23.87
C PHE A 99 -7.99 12.59 -23.90
N ASP A 100 -7.74 13.52 -24.81
CA ASP A 100 -6.45 14.21 -24.95
C ASP A 100 -6.03 14.98 -23.68
N CYS A 101 -6.99 15.32 -22.81
CA CYS A 101 -6.75 15.98 -21.53
C CYS A 101 -6.09 15.07 -20.48
N GLY A 102 -6.10 13.74 -20.66
CA GLY A 102 -5.52 12.75 -19.74
C GLY A 102 -6.28 12.54 -18.42
N VAL A 103 -7.36 13.29 -18.18
CA VAL A 103 -8.15 13.25 -16.96
C VAL A 103 -9.63 13.50 -17.23
N VAL A 104 -10.48 12.90 -16.41
CA VAL A 104 -11.94 13.07 -16.44
C VAL A 104 -12.50 13.27 -15.03
N PHE A 105 -13.72 13.79 -14.96
CA PHE A 105 -14.54 13.72 -13.76
C PHE A 105 -15.51 12.54 -13.90
N GLU A 106 -15.27 11.47 -13.17
CA GLU A 106 -16.10 10.26 -13.16
C GLU A 106 -17.23 10.40 -12.13
N GLU A 107 -18.48 10.11 -12.52
CA GLU A 107 -19.63 10.08 -11.60
C GLU A 107 -19.59 8.82 -10.73
N VAL A 108 -19.68 8.97 -9.41
CA VAL A 108 -19.73 7.86 -8.44
C VAL A 108 -21.07 7.88 -7.70
N LYS A 109 -21.78 6.75 -7.69
CA LYS A 109 -23.15 6.66 -7.14
C LYS A 109 -23.22 5.80 -5.88
N GLU A 110 -22.52 4.67 -5.85
CA GLU A 110 -22.54 3.74 -4.73
C GLU A 110 -21.72 4.23 -3.54
N ASP A 111 -22.30 4.18 -2.33
CA ASP A 111 -21.64 4.61 -1.09
C ASP A 111 -20.38 3.80 -0.74
N ASP A 112 -20.35 2.52 -1.09
CA ASP A 112 -19.21 1.63 -0.84
C ASP A 112 -18.09 1.79 -1.90
N ALA A 113 -18.33 2.56 -2.98
CA ALA A 113 -17.35 2.73 -4.03
C ALA A 113 -16.13 3.53 -3.53
N ILE A 114 -14.94 3.04 -3.85
CA ILE A 114 -13.67 3.69 -3.51
C ILE A 114 -13.43 4.86 -4.46
N LEU A 115 -13.08 6.02 -3.90
CA LEU A 115 -12.87 7.24 -4.66
C LEU A 115 -11.50 7.23 -5.37
N PRO A 116 -11.43 7.72 -6.62
CA PRO A 116 -10.18 7.78 -7.36
C PRO A 116 -9.22 8.80 -6.75
N ILE A 117 -7.94 8.44 -6.70
CA ILE A 117 -6.85 9.30 -6.24
C ILE A 117 -6.16 9.91 -7.46
N TYR A 118 -5.97 11.21 -7.45
CA TYR A 118 -5.26 12.00 -8.44
C TYR A 118 -4.14 12.80 -7.74
N GLU A 119 -2.88 12.56 -8.10
CA GLU A 119 -1.70 13.22 -7.49
C GLU A 119 -1.73 13.18 -5.95
N GLU A 120 -1.93 11.98 -5.39
CA GLU A 120 -1.96 11.71 -3.93
C GLU A 120 -3.13 12.36 -3.17
N LYS A 121 -4.11 12.91 -3.90
CA LYS A 121 -5.29 13.58 -3.33
C LYS A 121 -6.56 13.06 -3.97
N ILE A 122 -7.68 13.27 -3.30
CA ILE A 122 -9.00 13.08 -3.91
C ILE A 122 -9.52 14.45 -4.29
N ILE A 123 -9.86 14.64 -5.57
CA ILE A 123 -10.42 15.90 -6.08
C ILE A 123 -11.87 15.64 -6.50
N GLY A 124 -12.82 16.15 -5.71
CA GLY A 124 -14.25 16.00 -5.94
C GLY A 124 -14.92 17.24 -6.52
N LYS A 125 -16.04 17.04 -7.20
CA LYS A 125 -16.99 18.08 -7.59
C LYS A 125 -18.38 17.61 -7.17
N VAL A 126 -19.04 18.42 -6.34
CA VAL A 126 -20.37 18.15 -5.79
C VAL A 126 -21.36 19.10 -6.44
N GLU A 127 -22.29 18.57 -7.23
CA GLU A 127 -23.34 19.33 -7.90
C GLU A 127 -24.68 19.07 -7.24
N LYS A 128 -25.47 20.12 -6.98
CA LYS A 128 -26.84 19.97 -6.49
C LYS A 128 -27.73 19.41 -7.60
N VAL A 129 -28.61 18.49 -7.25
CA VAL A 129 -29.70 18.04 -8.11
C VAL A 129 -30.94 18.84 -7.73
N ASP A 130 -31.55 19.49 -8.72
CA ASP A 130 -32.84 20.17 -8.58
C ASP A 130 -34.02 19.20 -8.54
#